data_AF-B2BHS3-F1
#
_entry.id   AF-B2BHS3-F1
#
_cell.length_a   1.000
_cell.length_b   1.000
_cell.length_c   1.000
_cell.angle_alpha   90.00
_cell.angle_beta   90.00
_cell.angle_gamma   90.00
#
_symmetry.space_group_name_H-M   'P 1'
#
loop_
_entity.id
_entity.type
_entity.pdbx_description
1 polymer ?
#
loop_
_entity_poly.entity_id
_entity_poly.type
_entity_poly.pdbx_seq_one_letter_code
_entity_poly.pdbx_strand_id
1 'polypeptide(L)'
;PNAQQPPMDGVEYGYLVYAQSGASVHTRTSEIMPGDIIVLEGAKLKGHKGLHAYTTVAGEGAPCIGVVCEFETKKLKVRSLQANQHVGQATVEPVSYKLEDLKSGLIKVYRVLEA
;
A
#
# COMPACT_ATOMS: atom_id res chain seq x y z
N PRO A 1 8.01 -20.05 -5.18
CA PRO A 1 8.35 -20.47 -3.79
C PRO A 1 9.59 -19.76 -3.19
N ASN A 2 10.53 -19.25 -3.99
CA ASN A 2 11.76 -18.60 -3.49
C ASN A 2 11.86 -17.13 -3.92
N ALA A 3 10.82 -16.34 -3.68
CA ALA A 3 10.97 -14.89 -3.86
C ALA A 3 11.91 -14.39 -2.76
N GLN A 4 13.08 -13.90 -3.16
CA GLN A 4 14.07 -13.33 -2.25
C GLN A 4 13.42 -12.14 -1.53
N GLN A 5 13.48 -12.13 -0.20
CA GLN A 5 12.93 -11.02 0.58
C GLN A 5 13.72 -9.75 0.26
N PRO A 6 13.05 -8.62 -0.04
CA PRO A 6 13.75 -7.36 -0.20
C PRO A 6 14.42 -6.98 1.13
N PRO A 7 15.57 -6.27 1.10
CA PRO A 7 16.28 -5.83 2.31
C PRO A 7 15.33 -5.12 3.28
N MET A 8 15.40 -5.38 4.59
CA MET A 8 14.36 -4.91 5.53
C MET A 8 14.45 -3.43 5.93
N ASP A 9 15.57 -2.75 5.68
CA ASP A 9 15.77 -1.36 6.11
C ASP A 9 15.52 -0.39 4.94
N GLY A 10 14.38 0.31 5.00
CA GLY A 10 14.08 1.46 4.15
C GLY A 10 14.06 1.16 2.65
N VAL A 11 13.29 0.15 2.21
CA VAL A 11 13.21 -0.17 0.78
C VAL A 11 12.56 0.98 0.01
N GLU A 12 13.41 1.74 -0.67
CA GLU A 12 13.01 2.69 -1.68
C GLU A 12 12.91 1.95 -3.02
N TYR A 13 11.70 1.87 -3.57
CA TYR A 13 11.45 1.22 -4.86
C TYR A 13 11.57 2.18 -6.05
N GLY A 14 12.25 3.31 -5.85
CA GLY A 14 12.40 4.39 -6.84
C GLY A 14 12.01 5.76 -6.27
N TYR A 15 11.43 6.61 -7.11
CA TYR A 15 11.05 7.98 -6.73
C TYR A 15 9.82 8.00 -5.81
N LEU A 16 9.90 8.66 -4.66
CA LEU A 16 8.79 8.75 -3.71
C LEU A 16 7.68 9.67 -4.25
N VAL A 17 6.56 9.08 -4.64
CA VAL A 17 5.36 9.77 -5.17
C VAL A 17 4.47 10.26 -4.04
N TYR A 18 4.27 9.41 -3.04
CA TYR A 18 3.35 9.67 -1.94
C TYR A 18 3.85 9.04 -0.64
N ALA A 19 3.66 9.73 0.48
CA ALA A 19 3.91 9.17 1.81
C ALA A 19 2.94 9.76 2.83
N GLN A 20 2.38 8.89 3.67
CA GLN A 20 1.59 9.28 4.83
C GLN A 20 1.90 8.41 6.04
N SER A 21 1.75 9.00 7.24
CA SER A 21 1.80 8.33 8.53
C SER A 21 0.52 8.64 9.31
N GLY A 22 -0.27 7.62 9.63
CA GLY A 22 -1.62 7.83 10.16
C GLY A 22 -2.44 8.73 9.24
N ALA A 23 -3.07 9.77 9.80
CA ALA A 23 -3.84 10.73 9.02
C ALA A 23 -2.99 11.83 8.35
N SER A 24 -1.68 11.87 8.59
CA SER A 24 -0.80 12.95 8.13
C SER A 24 -0.10 12.57 6.83
N VAL A 25 -0.36 13.34 5.76
CA VAL A 25 0.35 13.22 4.48
C VAL A 25 1.61 14.07 4.52
N HIS A 26 2.77 13.46 4.30
CA HIS A 26 4.09 14.12 4.32
C HIS A 26 4.62 14.40 2.92
N THR A 27 4.24 13.58 1.94
CA THR A 27 4.74 13.68 0.57
C THR A 27 3.61 13.44 -0.42
N ARG A 28 3.52 14.31 -1.43
CA ARG A 28 2.64 14.16 -2.59
C ARG A 28 3.26 14.90 -3.78
N THR A 29 4.29 14.31 -4.35
CA THR A 29 5.11 14.91 -5.42
C THR A 29 4.45 14.79 -6.79
N SER A 30 3.66 13.73 -7.01
CA SER A 30 2.84 13.55 -8.21
C SER A 30 1.57 12.73 -7.91
N GLU A 31 0.73 12.55 -8.92
CA GLU A 31 -0.38 11.60 -8.86
C GLU A 31 0.15 10.15 -8.87
N ILE A 32 -0.52 9.29 -8.09
CA ILE A 32 -0.28 7.85 -8.05
C ILE A 32 -0.83 7.23 -9.34
N MET A 33 -0.03 6.42 -10.01
CA MET A 33 -0.35 5.83 -11.31
C MET A 33 -0.30 4.29 -11.27
N PRO A 34 -0.99 3.59 -12.19
CA PRO A 34 -0.77 2.17 -12.42
C PRO A 34 0.71 1.88 -12.68
N GLY A 35 1.23 0.82 -12.07
CA GLY A 35 2.66 0.45 -12.12
C GLY A 35 3.49 0.99 -10.95
N ASP A 36 3.03 2.00 -10.21
CA ASP A 36 3.69 2.44 -8.99
C ASP A 36 3.69 1.31 -7.92
N ILE A 37 4.67 1.30 -7.03
CA ILE A 37 4.82 0.33 -5.94
C ILE A 37 4.24 0.93 -4.65
N ILE A 38 3.23 0.30 -4.07
CA ILE A 38 2.70 0.66 -2.76
C ILE A 38 3.35 -0.21 -1.67
N VAL A 39 3.77 0.44 -0.59
CA VAL A 39 4.35 -0.20 0.59
C VAL A 39 3.53 0.20 1.81
N LEU A 40 3.04 -0.79 2.55
CA LEU A 40 2.28 -0.63 3.79
C LEU A 40 3.07 -1.22 4.96
N GLU A 41 3.34 -0.40 5.98
CA GLU A 41 4.10 -0.79 7.16
C GLU A 41 3.21 -0.59 8.40
N GLY A 42 2.72 -1.68 9.01
CA GLY A 42 1.81 -1.63 10.16
C GLY A 42 0.53 -0.81 9.91
N ALA A 43 0.09 -0.73 8.66
CA ALA A 43 -0.97 0.16 8.22
C ALA A 43 -2.33 -0.35 8.72
N LYS A 44 -2.98 0.43 9.59
CA LYS A 44 -4.31 0.13 10.12
C LYS A 44 -5.33 1.11 9.55
N LEU A 45 -6.18 0.62 8.67
CA LEU A 45 -7.22 1.40 8.02
C LEU A 45 -8.57 1.10 8.68
N LYS A 46 -9.31 2.15 8.99
CA LYS A 46 -10.68 2.06 9.53
C LYS A 46 -11.59 3.03 8.80
N GLY A 47 -12.66 2.50 8.22
CA GLY A 47 -13.66 3.29 7.53
C GLY A 47 -14.99 2.57 7.44
N HIS A 48 -15.84 3.03 6.53
CA HIS A 48 -17.16 2.46 6.30
C HIS A 48 -17.34 2.03 4.83
N LYS A 49 -17.97 0.87 4.65
CA LYS A 49 -18.50 0.38 3.38
C LYS A 49 -20.02 0.33 3.50
N GLY A 50 -20.69 1.40 3.05
CA GLY A 50 -22.11 1.61 3.34
C GLY A 50 -22.31 1.77 4.85
N LEU A 51 -23.22 1.00 5.44
CA LEU A 51 -23.49 1.02 6.88
C LEU A 51 -22.49 0.20 7.71
N HIS A 52 -21.70 -0.66 7.07
CA HIS A 52 -20.78 -1.54 7.78
C HIS A 52 -19.42 -0.88 7.96
N ALA A 53 -18.98 -0.77 9.22
CA ALA A 53 -17.61 -0.41 9.54
C ALA A 53 -16.67 -1.54 9.13
N TYR A 54 -15.46 -1.20 8.67
CA TYR A 54 -14.41 -2.16 8.38
C TYR A 54 -13.12 -1.74 9.07
N THR A 55 -12.28 -2.74 9.35
CA THR A 55 -10.89 -2.53 9.77
C THR A 55 -10.01 -3.46 8.96
N THR A 56 -8.95 -2.92 8.38
CA THR A 56 -7.94 -3.68 7.64
C THR A 56 -6.59 -3.37 8.23
N VAL A 57 -5.80 -4.41 8.45
CA VAL A 57 -4.40 -4.31 8.86
C VAL A 57 -3.55 -4.88 7.73
N ALA A 58 -2.54 -4.15 7.30
CA ALA A 58 -1.61 -4.58 6.26
C ALA A 58 -0.18 -4.28 6.70
N GLY A 59 0.72 -5.22 6.44
CA GLY A 59 2.13 -5.09 6.76
C GLY A 59 2.45 -5.20 8.25
N GLU A 60 1.72 -6.06 8.97
CA GLU A 60 2.00 -6.35 10.39
C GLU A 60 3.19 -7.31 10.49
N GLY A 61 4.22 -6.95 11.27
CA GLY A 61 5.47 -7.72 11.40
C GLY A 61 6.45 -7.56 10.23
N ALA A 62 5.97 -7.50 8.99
CA ALA A 62 6.77 -7.21 7.80
C ALA A 62 5.98 -6.36 6.79
N PRO A 63 6.62 -5.48 5.99
CA PRO A 63 5.91 -4.62 5.04
C PRO A 63 5.09 -5.42 4.01
N CYS A 64 3.86 -4.99 3.77
CA CYS A 64 3.05 -5.50 2.67
C CYS A 64 3.31 -4.64 1.43
N ILE A 65 3.71 -5.28 0.34
CA ILE A 65 4.12 -4.62 -0.91
C ILE A 65 3.15 -5.02 -2.02
N GLY A 66 2.76 -4.06 -2.84
CA GLY A 66 1.91 -4.31 -4.01
C GLY A 66 2.24 -3.41 -5.19
N VAL A 67 1.78 -3.83 -6.35
CA VAL A 67 1.80 -3.01 -7.57
C VAL A 67 0.44 -2.33 -7.71
N VAL A 68 0.43 -1.02 -7.85
CA VAL A 68 -0.79 -0.24 -8.10
C VAL A 68 -1.34 -0.60 -9.47
N CYS A 69 -2.64 -0.90 -9.54
CA CYS A 69 -3.34 -1.16 -10.80
C CYS A 69 -4.35 -0.08 -11.15
N GLU A 70 -4.88 0.61 -10.13
CA GLU A 70 -5.85 1.69 -10.30
C GLU A 70 -5.72 2.67 -9.14
N PHE A 71 -5.89 3.95 -9.43
CA PHE A 71 -6.01 5.00 -8.43
C PHE A 71 -7.24 5.86 -8.72
N GLU A 72 -8.16 5.92 -7.77
CA GLU A 72 -9.35 6.75 -7.85
C GLU A 72 -9.12 8.04 -7.06
N THR A 73 -8.61 9.06 -7.73
CA THR A 73 -8.11 10.31 -7.13
C THR A 73 -9.12 11.03 -6.26
N LYS A 74 -10.41 11.03 -6.65
CA LYS A 74 -11.49 11.66 -5.86
C LYS A 74 -11.76 10.96 -4.53
N LYS A 75 -11.57 9.64 -4.45
CA LYS A 75 -11.79 8.84 -3.24
C LYS A 75 -10.50 8.53 -2.49
N LEU A 76 -9.36 9.04 -2.97
CA LEU A 76 -8.02 8.66 -2.53
C LEU A 76 -7.91 7.14 -2.34
N LYS A 77 -8.44 6.38 -3.31
CA LYS A 77 -8.55 4.93 -3.21
C LYS A 77 -7.56 4.28 -4.16
N VAL A 78 -6.63 3.51 -3.62
CA VAL A 78 -5.67 2.70 -4.37
C VAL A 78 -6.19 1.28 -4.47
N ARG A 79 -6.13 0.69 -5.66
CA ARG A 79 -6.24 -0.76 -5.86
C ARG A 79 -4.87 -1.29 -6.26
N SER A 80 -4.39 -2.31 -5.55
CA SER A 80 -3.09 -2.93 -5.81
C SER A 80 -3.19 -4.45 -5.90
N LEU A 81 -2.32 -5.07 -6.70
CA LEU A 81 -2.08 -6.51 -6.68
C LEU A 81 -0.98 -6.81 -5.68
N GLN A 82 -1.25 -7.73 -4.76
CA GLN A 82 -0.36 -8.10 -3.66
C GLN A 82 -0.22 -9.61 -3.57
N ALA A 83 0.92 -10.09 -3.08
CA ALA A 83 1.01 -11.46 -2.61
C ALA A 83 0.08 -11.62 -1.41
N ASN A 84 -0.74 -12.67 -1.42
CA ASN A 84 -1.67 -12.89 -0.33
C ASN A 84 -0.93 -12.98 1.02
N GLN A 85 -1.63 -12.64 2.09
CA GLN A 85 -1.07 -12.67 3.45
C GLN A 85 -1.49 -13.95 4.21
N HIS A 86 -2.09 -14.92 3.53
CA HIS A 86 -2.63 -16.14 4.13
C HIS A 86 -1.64 -17.31 4.03
N VAL A 87 -1.43 -18.02 5.14
CA VAL A 87 -0.55 -19.18 5.18
C VAL A 87 -1.09 -20.30 4.27
N GLY A 88 -0.23 -20.86 3.42
CA GLY A 88 -0.49 -22.11 2.68
C GLY A 88 -0.96 -21.97 1.23
N GLN A 89 -1.18 -20.75 0.72
CA GLN A 89 -1.42 -20.53 -0.71
C GLN A 89 -0.61 -19.33 -1.18
N ALA A 90 0.30 -19.52 -2.13
CA ALA A 90 0.99 -18.39 -2.77
C ALA A 90 0.17 -17.91 -3.97
N THR A 91 -0.73 -16.95 -3.75
CA THR A 91 -1.55 -16.34 -4.79
C THR A 91 -1.39 -14.83 -4.81
N VAL A 92 -1.77 -14.21 -5.94
CA VAL A 92 -1.84 -12.75 -6.08
C VAL A 92 -3.30 -12.33 -5.90
N GLU A 93 -3.56 -11.37 -5.04
CA GLU A 93 -4.90 -10.84 -4.76
C GLU A 93 -4.99 -9.32 -5.01
N PRO A 94 -6.12 -8.85 -5.58
CA PRO A 94 -6.40 -7.43 -5.66
C PRO A 94 -6.94 -6.90 -4.33
N VAL A 95 -6.28 -5.91 -3.75
CA VAL A 95 -6.68 -5.27 -2.50
C VAL A 95 -6.95 -3.78 -2.74
N SER A 96 -7.93 -3.22 -2.04
CA SER A 96 -8.26 -1.80 -2.12
C SER A 96 -8.04 -1.11 -0.78
N TYR A 97 -7.37 0.03 -0.80
CA TYR A 97 -7.15 0.88 0.36
C TYR A 97 -7.66 2.28 0.08
N LYS A 98 -8.47 2.82 0.99
CA LYS A 98 -8.76 4.25 1.01
C LYS A 98 -7.71 4.93 1.89
N LEU A 99 -6.84 5.73 1.29
CA LEU A 99 -5.70 6.32 2.00
C LEU A 99 -6.16 7.20 3.18
N GLU A 100 -7.29 7.88 3.04
CA GLU A 100 -7.94 8.68 4.09
C GLU A 100 -8.38 7.89 5.33
N ASP A 101 -8.57 6.57 5.20
CA ASP A 101 -9.00 5.71 6.30
C ASP A 101 -7.82 5.26 7.19
N LEU A 102 -6.58 5.66 6.87
CA LEU A 102 -5.40 5.29 7.65
C LEU A 102 -5.44 5.93 9.06
N LYS A 103 -5.43 5.08 10.09
CA LYS A 103 -5.42 5.50 11.52
C LYS A 103 -4.03 5.43 12.14
N SER A 104 -3.21 4.47 11.74
CA SER A 104 -1.83 4.30 12.21
C SER A 104 -1.01 3.52 11.19
N GLY A 105 0.32 3.55 11.33
CA GLY A 105 1.26 2.94 10.40
C GLY A 105 1.61 3.87 9.24
N LEU A 106 2.38 3.35 8.27
CA LEU A 106 2.82 4.10 7.11
C LEU A 106 2.26 3.53 5.81
N ILE A 107 1.97 4.42 4.87
CA ILE A 107 1.78 4.08 3.46
C ILE A 107 2.75 4.93 2.63
N LYS A 108 3.55 4.29 1.80
CA LYS A 108 4.42 4.93 0.82
C LYS A 108 4.09 4.42 -0.57
N VAL A 109 4.22 5.27 -1.57
CA VAL A 109 4.09 4.90 -2.99
C VAL A 109 5.30 5.41 -3.75
N TYR A 110 5.93 4.51 -4.49
CA TYR A 110 7.13 4.75 -5.26
C TYR A 110 6.86 4.57 -6.75
N ARG A 111 7.47 5.40 -7.58
CA ARG A 111 7.56 5.19 -9.02
C ARG A 111 8.87 4.52 -9.36
N VAL A 112 8.79 3.39 -10.06
CA VAL A 112 9.97 2.71 -10.58
C VAL A 112 10.65 3.63 -11.59
N LEU A 113 11.96 3.83 -11.43
CA LEU A 113 12.78 4.57 -12.38
C LEU A 113 13.34 3.59 -13.42
N GLU A 114 13.45 4.04 -14.67
CA GLU A 114 14.19 3.28 -15.68
C GLU A 114 15.67 3.17 -15.26
N ALA A 115 16.27 2.01 -15.55
CA ALA A 115 17.66 1.69 -15.24
C ALA A 115 18.62 2.22 -16.31
#